data_AF-A0A3N4JUL3-F1
#
_entry.id   AF-A0A3N4JUL3-F1
#
_cell.length_a   1.000
_cell.length_b   1.000
_cell.length_c   1.000
_cell.angle_alpha   90.00
_cell.angle_beta   90.00
_cell.angle_gamma   90.00
#
_symmetry.space_group_name_H-M   'P 1'
#
loop_
_entity.id
_entity.type
_entity.pdbx_description
1 polymer ?
#
loop_
_entity_poly.entity_id
_entity_poly.type
_entity_poly.pdbx_seq_one_letter_code
_entity_poly.pdbx_strand_id
1 'polypeptide(L)'
;IYNMDESGVRIGCPIGEIIVVPTEVKELYTAGPENRKSLMIIEAICADGTPSPPPIIICPEEKIIESWIHENLTGAELDHFIKYIEAGPDKYWHMLHVDGHITHHQDDFIIKCHENHIVPFEFPSHLTHV
;
A
#
# COMPACT_ATOMS: atom_id res chain seq x y z
N ILE A 1 12.21 -13.51 -2.19
CA ILE A 1 12.41 -12.05 -1.99
C ILE A 1 11.08 -11.41 -2.28
N TYR A 2 10.57 -10.60 -1.36
CA TYR A 2 9.31 -9.90 -1.49
C TYR A 2 9.55 -8.41 -1.64
N ASN A 3 8.72 -7.74 -2.42
CA ASN A 3 8.66 -6.28 -2.50
C ASN A 3 7.28 -5.85 -2.06
N MET A 4 7.19 -4.92 -1.10
CA MET A 4 5.97 -4.35 -0.58
C MET A 4 5.98 -2.83 -0.79
N ASP A 5 4.84 -2.27 -1.17
CA ASP A 5 4.69 -0.84 -1.46
C ASP A 5 3.26 -0.36 -1.20
N GLU A 6 3.11 0.93 -0.87
CA GLU A 6 1.85 1.59 -0.64
C GLU A 6 1.47 2.53 -1.79
N SER A 7 0.29 2.33 -2.36
CA SER A 7 -0.24 3.17 -3.44
C SER A 7 -1.49 3.93 -3.00
N GLY A 8 -1.44 5.26 -3.14
CA GLY A 8 -2.58 6.15 -2.89
C GLY A 8 -3.44 6.34 -4.14
N VAL A 9 -4.74 6.07 -4.06
CA VAL A 9 -5.70 6.29 -5.16
C VAL A 9 -6.76 7.31 -4.75
N ARG A 10 -7.08 8.28 -5.61
CA ARG A 10 -8.16 9.25 -5.33
C ARG A 10 -9.47 8.84 -5.99
N ILE A 11 -10.56 8.89 -5.23
CA ILE A 11 -11.91 8.60 -5.72
C ILE A 11 -12.49 9.84 -6.41
N GLY A 12 -13.08 9.64 -7.59
CA GLY A 12 -13.77 10.71 -8.32
C GLY A 12 -12.83 11.72 -8.97
N CYS A 13 -11.59 11.34 -9.29
CA CYS A 13 -10.65 12.14 -10.06
C CYS A 13 -10.68 11.69 -11.53
N PRO A 14 -11.63 12.18 -12.36
CA PRO A 14 -11.65 11.85 -13.78
C PRO A 14 -10.40 12.40 -14.47
N ILE A 15 -9.88 11.64 -15.43
CA ILE A 15 -8.85 12.13 -16.35
C ILE A 15 -9.55 13.11 -17.31
N GLY A 16 -8.83 14.13 -17.81
CA GLY A 16 -9.40 15.09 -18.75
C GLY A 16 -10.05 14.38 -19.96
N GLU A 17 -11.30 14.70 -20.24
CA GLU A 17 -12.08 14.11 -21.33
C GLU A 17 -12.06 15.01 -22.57
N ILE A 18 -12.01 14.41 -23.76
CA ILE A 18 -12.20 15.15 -25.02
C ILE A 18 -13.72 15.26 -25.26
N ILE A 19 -14.24 16.48 -25.23
CA ILE A 19 -15.65 16.77 -25.48
C ILE A 19 -15.82 17.57 -26.78
N VAL A 20 -16.90 17.28 -27.53
CA VAL A 20 -17.27 18.06 -28.72
C VAL A 20 -18.19 19.19 -28.27
N VAL A 21 -17.77 20.44 -28.47
CA VAL A 21 -18.53 21.65 -28.13
C VAL A 21 -18.75 22.52 -29.37
N PRO A 22 -19.80 23.37 -29.39
CA PRO A 22 -19.99 24.37 -30.44
C PRO A 22 -18.77 25.28 -30.56
N THR A 23 -18.50 25.79 -31.77
CA THR A 23 -17.30 26.58 -32.08
C THR A 23 -17.17 27.85 -31.21
N GLU A 24 -18.26 28.38 -30.65
CA GLU A 24 -18.21 29.56 -29.78
C GLU A 24 -17.68 29.26 -28.36
N VAL A 25 -17.71 27.99 -27.93
CA VAL A 25 -17.30 27.58 -26.58
C VAL A 25 -15.82 27.19 -26.59
N LYS A 26 -14.98 28.01 -25.95
CA LYS A 26 -13.53 27.76 -25.86
C LYS A 26 -13.15 26.84 -24.70
N GLU A 27 -13.88 26.92 -23.59
CA GLU A 27 -13.65 26.12 -22.39
C GLU A 27 -14.99 25.86 -21.69
N LEU A 28 -15.17 24.67 -21.11
CA LEU A 28 -16.34 24.30 -20.30
C LEU A 28 -15.84 23.61 -19.02
N TYR A 29 -16.26 24.11 -17.87
CA TYR A 29 -15.91 23.56 -16.57
C TYR A 29 -17.14 22.89 -15.94
N THR A 30 -17.03 21.61 -15.61
CA THR A 30 -18.01 20.89 -14.80
C THR A 30 -17.46 20.73 -13.38
N ALA A 31 -18.32 20.83 -12.37
CA ALA A 31 -17.93 20.45 -11.02
C ALA A 31 -17.45 18.99 -11.04
N GLY A 32 -16.24 18.74 -10.56
CA GLY A 32 -15.70 17.38 -10.50
C GLY A 32 -16.52 16.52 -9.54
N PRO A 33 -16.71 15.21 -9.82
CA PRO A 33 -17.31 14.28 -8.88
C PRO A 33 -16.39 13.99 -7.66
N GLU A 34 -15.24 14.66 -7.58
CA GLU A 34 -14.21 14.47 -6.57
C GLU A 34 -14.74 14.82 -5.17
N ASN A 35 -14.90 13.80 -4.33
CA ASN A 35 -15.27 13.96 -2.92
C ASN A 35 -14.04 14.09 -2.00
N ARG A 36 -12.84 14.26 -2.59
CA ARG A 36 -11.52 14.29 -1.92
C ARG A 36 -11.18 13.06 -1.09
N LYS A 37 -11.90 11.94 -1.23
CA LYS A 37 -11.53 10.68 -0.57
C LYS A 37 -10.37 10.05 -1.29
N SER A 38 -9.31 9.73 -0.55
CA SER A 38 -8.23 8.87 -0.99
C SER A 38 -8.43 7.45 -0.44
N LEU A 39 -7.93 6.46 -1.14
CA LEU A 39 -7.74 5.10 -0.68
C LEU A 39 -6.24 4.86 -0.59
N MET A 40 -5.82 4.03 0.36
CA MET A 40 -4.46 3.50 0.40
C MET A 40 -4.53 2.01 0.14
N ILE A 41 -3.70 1.53 -0.78
CA ILE A 41 -3.60 0.14 -1.16
C ILE A 41 -2.20 -0.33 -0.77
N ILE A 42 -2.09 -1.38 0.03
CA ILE A 42 -0.82 -2.05 0.30
C ILE A 42 -0.76 -3.34 -0.51
N GLU A 43 0.27 -3.46 -1.33
CA GLU A 43 0.51 -4.61 -2.20
C GLU A 43 1.88 -5.21 -1.93
N ALA A 44 1.99 -6.53 -2.10
CA ALA A 44 3.25 -7.22 -2.06
C ALA A 44 3.37 -8.21 -3.22
N ILE A 45 4.59 -8.39 -3.73
CA ILE A 45 4.90 -9.33 -4.81
C ILE A 45 6.09 -10.20 -4.41
N CYS A 46 6.11 -11.44 -4.90
CA CYS A 46 7.27 -12.33 -4.72
C CYS A 46 8.04 -12.52 -6.03
N ALA A 47 9.37 -12.48 -5.94
CA ALA A 47 10.24 -12.67 -7.09
C ALA A 47 10.25 -14.11 -7.66
N ASP A 48 9.72 -15.10 -6.93
CA ASP A 48 9.67 -16.50 -7.37
C ASP A 48 8.45 -16.82 -8.26
N GLY A 49 7.59 -15.83 -8.51
CA GLY A 49 6.38 -16.00 -9.31
C GLY A 49 5.23 -16.70 -8.58
N THR A 50 5.33 -16.92 -7.27
CA THR A 50 4.19 -17.31 -6.46
C THR A 50 3.11 -16.22 -6.48
N PRO A 51 1.82 -16.60 -6.32
CA PRO A 51 0.75 -15.63 -6.25
C PRO A 51 1.03 -14.57 -5.17
N SER A 52 0.76 -13.32 -5.49
CA SER A 52 0.87 -12.22 -4.54
C SER A 52 -0.15 -12.35 -3.40
N PRO A 53 0.20 -11.88 -2.18
CA PRO A 53 -0.77 -11.61 -1.14
C PRO A 53 -1.93 -10.73 -1.67
N PRO A 54 -3.19 -11.00 -1.30
CA PRO A 54 -4.29 -10.10 -1.58
C PRO A 54 -3.98 -8.70 -1.03
N PRO A 55 -4.27 -7.63 -1.80
CA PRO A 55 -4.00 -6.26 -1.34
C PRO A 55 -4.85 -5.89 -0.12
N ILE A 56 -4.29 -5.05 0.74
CA ILE A 56 -5.04 -4.39 1.82
C ILE A 56 -5.53 -3.05 1.29
N ILE A 57 -6.83 -2.76 1.43
CA ILE A 57 -7.41 -1.46 1.04
C ILE A 57 -7.87 -0.73 2.30
N ILE A 58 -7.30 0.45 2.53
CA ILE A 58 -7.61 1.32 3.66
C ILE A 58 -8.43 2.52 3.15
N CYS A 59 -9.64 2.69 3.69
CA CYS A 59 -10.56 3.79 3.39
C CYS A 59 -10.62 4.78 4.58
N PRO A 60 -10.38 6.09 4.39
CA PRO A 60 -10.32 7.09 5.47
C PRO A 60 -11.64 7.41 6.20
N GLU A 61 -12.78 6.82 5.85
CA GLU A 61 -14.08 7.35 6.33
C GLU A 61 -15.21 6.35 6.53
N GLU A 62 -15.00 5.06 6.30
CA GLU A 62 -15.96 4.05 6.75
C GLU A 62 -15.24 3.15 7.74
N LYS A 63 -15.90 2.87 8.86
CA LYS A 63 -15.51 1.81 9.80
C LYS A 63 -15.47 0.48 9.03
N ILE A 64 -14.39 0.23 8.31
CA ILE A 64 -14.07 -1.07 7.76
C ILE A 64 -13.74 -1.92 8.98
N ILE A 65 -14.72 -2.75 9.34
CA ILE A 65 -14.70 -3.82 10.33
C ILE A 65 -13.56 -3.63 11.36
N GLU A 66 -13.88 -2.95 12.47
CA GLU A 66 -12.98 -2.73 13.61
C GLU A 66 -12.30 -4.02 14.13
N SER A 67 -12.77 -5.22 13.72
CA SER A 67 -12.12 -6.50 14.00
C SER A 67 -10.90 -6.84 13.12
N TRP A 68 -10.56 -6.03 12.11
CA TRP A 68 -9.40 -6.25 11.22
C TRP A 68 -8.35 -5.16 11.30
N ILE A 69 -8.71 -3.98 11.80
CA ILE A 69 -7.76 -2.88 12.04
C ILE A 69 -7.60 -2.77 13.55
N HIS A 70 -6.63 -3.51 14.09
CA HIS A 70 -6.13 -3.25 15.43
C HIS A 70 -5.52 -1.85 15.48
N GLU A 71 -5.58 -1.21 16.66
CA GLU A 71 -5.31 0.21 16.94
C GLU A 71 -3.88 0.71 16.63
N ASN A 72 -3.06 -0.02 15.87
CA ASN A 72 -1.76 0.43 15.36
C ASN A 72 -1.67 0.09 13.86
N LEU A 73 -2.11 1.01 13.00
CA LEU A 73 -2.03 0.88 11.54
C LEU A 73 -0.62 0.51 11.05
N THR A 74 0.41 0.93 11.77
CA THR A 74 1.83 0.65 11.53
C THR A 74 2.22 -0.83 11.54
N GLY A 75 1.35 -1.72 12.04
CA GLY A 75 1.64 -3.16 12.15
C GLY A 75 0.71 -4.06 11.33
N ALA A 76 -0.41 -3.54 10.82
CA ALA A 76 -1.45 -4.34 10.16
C ALA A 76 -0.98 -4.89 8.81
N GLU A 77 -0.16 -4.13 8.08
CA GLU A 77 0.44 -4.52 6.81
C GLU A 77 1.40 -5.68 6.99
N LEU A 78 2.30 -5.57 7.97
CA LEU A 78 3.25 -6.62 8.33
C LEU A 78 2.54 -7.86 8.89
N ASP A 79 1.46 -7.70 9.69
CA ASP A 79 0.65 -8.82 10.19
C ASP A 79 0.01 -9.62 9.06
N HIS A 80 -0.64 -8.92 8.13
CA HIS A 80 -1.28 -9.55 6.98
C HIS A 80 -0.25 -10.26 6.10
N PHE A 81 0.90 -9.64 5.89
CA PHE A 81 2.01 -10.23 5.15
C PHE A 81 2.53 -11.50 5.83
N ILE A 82 2.89 -11.45 7.13
CA ILE A 82 3.36 -12.61 7.92
C ILE A 82 2.36 -13.75 7.83
N LYS A 83 1.07 -13.45 8.02
CA LYS A 83 -0.01 -14.43 7.95
C LYS A 83 -0.11 -15.07 6.58
N TYR A 84 0.02 -14.29 5.50
CA TYR A 84 -0.11 -14.80 4.15
C TYR A 84 1.05 -15.73 3.76
N ILE A 85 2.29 -15.33 4.04
CA ILE A 85 3.47 -16.13 3.70
C ILE A 85 3.73 -17.27 4.71
N GLU A 86 2.88 -17.39 5.72
CA GLU A 86 3.05 -18.30 6.86
C GLU A 86 4.44 -18.19 7.51
N ALA A 87 4.94 -16.96 7.66
CA ALA A 87 6.22 -16.69 8.30
C ALA A 87 6.15 -16.98 9.81
N GLY A 88 7.31 -17.22 10.41
CA GLY A 88 7.41 -17.53 11.82
C GLY A 88 8.78 -18.09 12.22
N PRO A 89 9.01 -18.28 13.53
CA PRO A 89 10.32 -18.66 14.09
C PRO A 89 10.77 -20.07 13.70
N ASP A 90 9.87 -20.92 13.23
CA ASP A 90 10.19 -22.29 12.76
C ASP A 90 10.31 -22.38 11.22
N LYS A 91 10.26 -21.24 10.53
CA LYS A 91 10.22 -21.15 9.06
C LYS A 91 11.53 -20.56 8.51
N TYR A 92 11.70 -20.64 7.19
CA TYR A 92 12.87 -20.06 6.52
C TYR A 92 12.86 -18.54 6.59
N TRP A 93 14.04 -17.94 6.48
CA TRP A 93 14.17 -16.49 6.44
C TRP A 93 13.67 -15.92 5.12
N HIS A 94 12.94 -14.82 5.21
CA HIS A 94 12.41 -14.06 4.08
C HIS A 94 13.06 -12.68 4.02
N MET A 95 13.33 -12.22 2.81
CA MET A 95 13.81 -10.86 2.55
C MET A 95 12.62 -10.03 2.07
N LEU A 96 12.36 -8.90 2.72
CA LEU A 96 11.27 -7.98 2.41
C LEU A 96 11.85 -6.61 2.04
N HIS A 97 11.60 -6.15 0.82
CA HIS A 97 11.92 -4.79 0.40
C HIS A 97 10.74 -3.88 0.72
N VAL A 98 11.02 -2.73 1.33
CA VAL A 98 10.06 -1.68 1.70
C VAL A 98 10.61 -0.31 1.29
N ASP A 99 9.72 0.67 1.15
CA ASP A 99 10.12 2.05 0.89
C ASP A 99 10.76 2.69 2.14
N GLY A 100 11.25 3.93 2.00
CA GLY A 100 11.89 4.66 3.08
C GLY A 100 10.96 5.38 4.06
N HIS A 101 9.71 4.95 4.18
CA HIS A 101 8.75 5.58 5.07
C HIS A 101 9.13 5.39 6.55
N ILE A 102 8.87 6.42 7.36
CA ILE A 102 9.32 6.50 8.77
C ILE A 102 8.80 5.33 9.63
N THR A 103 7.71 4.70 9.23
CA THR A 103 7.11 3.54 9.91
C THR A 103 7.99 2.30 9.86
N HIS A 104 8.77 2.13 8.79
CA HIS A 104 9.69 1.01 8.61
C HIS A 104 10.92 1.08 9.52
N HIS A 105 11.17 2.25 10.11
CA HIS A 105 12.25 2.51 11.05
C HIS A 105 11.85 2.32 12.52
N GLN A 106 10.58 2.05 12.80
CA GLN A 106 10.12 1.90 14.18
C GLN A 106 10.62 0.58 14.78
N ASP A 107 11.08 0.62 16.03
CA ASP A 107 11.59 -0.55 16.76
C ASP A 107 10.59 -1.72 16.73
N ASP A 108 9.30 -1.44 16.94
CA ASP A 108 8.24 -2.45 16.93
C ASP A 108 8.12 -3.17 15.57
N PHE A 109 8.31 -2.46 14.47
CA PHE A 109 8.30 -3.03 13.12
C PHE A 109 9.50 -3.95 12.90
N ILE A 110 10.70 -3.49 13.28
CA ILE A 110 11.95 -4.24 13.13
C ILE A 110 11.96 -5.48 14.01
N ILE A 111 11.53 -5.36 15.27
CA ILE A 111 11.41 -6.47 16.23
C ILE A 111 10.47 -7.53 15.66
N LYS A 112 9.29 -7.11 15.21
CA LYS A 112 8.29 -8.02 14.65
C LYS A 112 8.76 -8.72 13.38
N CYS A 113 9.49 -8.03 12.51
CA CYS A 113 10.15 -8.66 11.37
C CYS A 113 11.09 -9.77 11.83
N HIS A 114 11.99 -9.46 12.77
CA HIS A 114 12.98 -10.41 13.26
C HIS A 114 12.35 -11.63 13.94
N GLU A 115 11.32 -11.44 14.78
CA GLU A 115 10.56 -12.51 15.43
C GLU A 115 9.91 -13.49 14.43
N ASN A 116 9.62 -13.03 13.22
CA ASN A 116 9.00 -13.81 12.15
C ASN A 116 9.98 -14.22 11.05
N HIS A 117 11.30 -14.13 11.30
CA HIS A 117 12.35 -14.46 10.35
C HIS A 117 12.28 -13.64 9.04
N ILE A 118 11.95 -12.36 9.16
CA ILE A 118 11.93 -11.41 8.05
C ILE A 118 13.09 -10.43 8.23
N VAL A 119 13.87 -10.23 7.16
CA VAL A 119 14.88 -9.17 7.07
C VAL A 119 14.34 -8.05 6.20
N PRO A 120 14.00 -6.88 6.77
CA PRO A 120 13.57 -5.73 6.00
C PRO A 120 14.78 -5.05 5.33
N PHE A 121 14.63 -4.65 4.07
CA PHE A 121 15.57 -3.84 3.32
C PHE A 121 14.85 -2.61 2.77
N GLU A 122 15.39 -1.45 3.12
CA GLU A 122 14.86 -0.16 2.68
C GLU A 122 15.52 0.26 1.37
N PHE A 123 14.73 0.78 0.43
CA PHE A 123 15.30 1.50 -0.71
C PHE A 123 15.87 2.84 -0.26
N PRO A 124 17.04 3.27 -0.79
CA PRO A 124 17.49 4.63 -0.60
C PRO A 124 16.42 5.63 -1.05
N SER A 125 16.28 6.72 -0.29
CA SER A 125 15.25 7.74 -0.56
C SER A 125 15.26 8.19 -2.02
N HIS A 126 14.06 8.35 -2.59
CA HIS A 126 13.80 8.78 -3.97
C HIS A 126 14.17 7.79 -5.09
N LEU A 127 14.26 6.49 -4.81
CA LEU A 127 14.44 5.44 -5.82
C LEU A 127 13.14 4.68 -6.10
N THR A 128 12.24 5.27 -6.88
CA THR A 128 11.04 4.59 -7.43
C THR A 128 11.23 4.08 -8.86
N HIS A 129 12.40 4.30 -9.48
CA HIS A 129 12.64 4.12 -10.91
C HIS A 129 14.02 3.55 -11.24
N VAL A 130 14.36 2.36 -10.75
CA VAL A 130 15.51 1.61 -11.27
C VAL A 130 15.04 0.48 -12.18
#